data_AF-A0A7K4FXM5-F1
#
_entry.id   AF-A0A7K4FXM5-F1
#
_cell.length_a   1.000
_cell.length_b   1.000
_cell.length_c   1.000
_cell.angle_alpha   90.00
_cell.angle_beta   90.00
_cell.angle_gamma   90.00
#
_symmetry.space_group_name_H-M   'P 1'
#
loop_
_entity.id
_entity.type
_entity.pdbx_description
1 polymer ?
#
loop_
_entity_poly.entity_id
_entity_poly.type
_entity_poly.pdbx_seq_one_letter_code
_entity_poly.pdbx_strand_id
1 'polypeptide(L)'
;MSVEESIVKYLKKLGAELGEWKEVSERPGKAPFAKELEYKFEDVMWGKIHLRNDGEIFIHVISKIPFNWKDKVKELKIKGQIEDAAGGLLWLREEENNIEEDIKWIKEYLESLAKQNK
;
A
#
# COMPACT_ATOMS: atom_id res chain seq x y z
N MET A 1 -2.48 14.07 -16.37
CA MET A 1 -1.87 12.91 -15.70
C MET A 1 -3.00 12.19 -15.00
N SER A 2 -3.19 10.90 -15.27
CA SER A 2 -4.22 10.11 -14.60
C SER A 2 -3.79 9.73 -13.18
N VAL A 3 -4.73 9.35 -12.32
CA VAL A 3 -4.45 8.84 -10.96
C VAL A 3 -3.49 7.64 -11.03
N GLU A 4 -3.69 6.74 -11.99
CA GLU A 4 -2.82 5.59 -12.24
C GLU A 4 -1.36 6.00 -12.53
N GLU A 5 -1.17 7.03 -13.37
CA GLU A 5 0.16 7.56 -13.70
C GLU A 5 0.83 8.22 -12.49
N SER A 6 0.06 8.97 -11.68
CA SER A 6 0.55 9.59 -10.44
C SER A 6 1.03 8.53 -9.46
N ILE A 7 0.21 7.49 -9.20
CA ILE A 7 0.54 6.38 -8.31
C ILE A 7 1.83 5.69 -8.74
N VAL A 8 1.93 5.33 -10.03
CA VAL A 8 3.13 4.70 -10.60
C VAL A 8 4.37 5.59 -10.43
N LYS A 9 4.22 6.89 -10.67
CA LYS A 9 5.30 7.86 -10.49
C LYS A 9 5.78 7.93 -9.04
N TYR A 10 4.84 8.00 -8.08
CA TYR A 10 5.17 8.04 -6.65
C TYR A 10 5.90 6.77 -6.21
N LEU A 11 5.37 5.59 -6.54
CA LEU A 11 5.98 4.32 -6.15
C LEU A 11 7.37 4.12 -6.77
N LYS A 12 7.54 4.43 -8.06
CA LYS A 12 8.86 4.36 -8.73
C LYS A 12 9.87 5.31 -8.09
N LYS A 13 9.46 6.52 -7.73
CA LYS A 13 10.31 7.50 -7.04
C LYS A 13 10.81 6.98 -5.69
N LEU A 14 10.01 6.16 -5.01
CA LEU A 14 10.38 5.52 -3.74
C LEU A 14 11.21 4.23 -3.92
N GLY A 15 11.44 3.78 -5.16
CA GLY A 15 12.23 2.58 -5.47
C GLY A 15 11.42 1.28 -5.47
N ALA A 16 10.10 1.33 -5.71
CA ALA A 16 9.29 0.13 -5.81
C ALA A 16 9.50 -0.61 -7.15
N GLU A 17 9.57 -1.94 -7.09
CA GLU A 17 9.29 -2.81 -8.22
C GLU A 17 7.77 -2.86 -8.42
N LEU A 18 7.28 -2.67 -9.65
CA LEU A 18 5.85 -2.60 -9.97
C LEU A 18 5.43 -3.71 -10.92
N GLY A 19 4.25 -4.26 -10.67
CA GLY A 19 3.52 -5.05 -11.65
C GLY A 19 2.80 -4.18 -12.69
N GLU A 20 1.90 -4.82 -13.43
CA GLU A 20 1.00 -4.14 -14.37
C GLU A 20 -0.35 -3.88 -13.70
N TRP A 21 -1.03 -2.80 -14.11
CA TRP A 21 -2.42 -2.57 -13.73
C TRP A 21 -3.30 -3.68 -14.32
N LYS A 22 -4.12 -4.29 -13.47
CA LYS A 22 -5.04 -5.36 -13.87
C LYS A 22 -6.45 -5.04 -13.40
N GLU A 23 -7.43 -5.32 -14.24
CA GLU A 23 -8.83 -5.23 -13.86
C GLU A 23 -9.18 -6.35 -12.87
N VAL A 24 -9.93 -6.01 -11.81
CA VAL A 24 -10.36 -6.94 -10.78
C VAL A 24 -11.87 -6.89 -10.60
N SER A 25 -12.47 -8.08 -10.55
CA SER A 25 -13.90 -8.29 -10.32
C SER A 25 -14.13 -8.89 -8.94
N GLU A 26 -15.22 -8.53 -8.26
CA GLU A 26 -15.53 -9.07 -6.93
C GLU A 26 -15.72 -10.59 -6.95
N ARG A 27 -16.20 -11.12 -8.08
CA ARG A 27 -16.43 -12.55 -8.32
C ARG A 27 -16.11 -12.89 -9.77
N PRO A 28 -15.69 -14.15 -10.05
CA PRO A 28 -15.48 -14.62 -11.42
C PRO A 28 -16.69 -14.36 -12.33
N GLY A 29 -16.45 -13.84 -13.53
CA GLY A 29 -17.48 -13.58 -14.54
C GLY A 29 -18.32 -12.32 -14.32
N LYS A 30 -18.04 -11.51 -13.28
CA LYS A 30 -18.65 -10.18 -13.10
C LYS A 30 -17.80 -9.10 -13.75
N ALA A 31 -18.44 -7.97 -14.07
CA ALA A 31 -17.72 -6.78 -14.53
C ALA A 31 -16.70 -6.33 -13.48
N PRO A 32 -15.52 -5.84 -13.91
CA PRO A 32 -14.54 -5.28 -13.00
C PRO A 32 -15.11 -4.10 -12.20
N PHE A 33 -14.80 -4.04 -10.91
CA PHE A 33 -15.20 -2.94 -10.03
C PHE A 33 -14.02 -2.03 -9.67
N ALA A 34 -12.79 -2.48 -9.94
CA ALA A 34 -11.56 -1.77 -9.67
C ALA A 34 -10.44 -2.21 -10.61
N LYS A 35 -9.33 -1.48 -10.55
CA LYS A 35 -8.03 -1.90 -11.04
C LYS A 35 -7.08 -2.10 -9.86
N GLU A 36 -6.14 -3.01 -10.02
CA GLU A 36 -5.14 -3.32 -9.00
C GLU A 36 -3.73 -3.19 -9.57
N LEU A 37 -2.81 -2.62 -8.78
CA LEU A 37 -1.38 -2.54 -9.05
C LEU A 37 -0.60 -3.21 -7.92
N GLU A 38 0.19 -4.22 -8.23
CA GLU A 38 1.12 -4.83 -7.28
C GLU A 38 2.40 -4.00 -7.17
N TYR A 39 2.92 -3.86 -5.95
CA TYR A 39 4.21 -3.22 -5.69
C TYR A 39 5.04 -3.99 -4.67
N LYS A 40 6.37 -3.83 -4.75
CA LYS A 40 7.32 -4.46 -3.83
C LYS A 40 8.52 -3.57 -3.57
N PHE A 41 8.92 -3.52 -2.31
CA PHE A 41 10.17 -2.91 -1.84
C PHE A 41 11.05 -4.00 -1.24
N GLU A 42 11.92 -4.57 -2.09
CA GLU A 42 12.91 -5.62 -1.77
C GLU A 42 12.53 -6.50 -0.56
N ASP A 43 13.25 -6.39 0.55
CA ASP A 43 13.07 -7.18 1.78
C ASP A 43 12.29 -6.45 2.88
N VAL A 44 11.63 -5.35 2.53
CA VAL A 44 10.88 -4.52 3.47
C VAL A 44 9.40 -4.88 3.46
N MET A 45 8.76 -4.78 2.29
CA MET A 45 7.32 -5.01 2.15
C MET A 45 6.92 -5.29 0.70
N TRP A 46 5.72 -5.82 0.54
CA TRP A 46 5.02 -5.89 -0.73
C TRP A 46 3.55 -5.58 -0.51
N GLY A 47 2.80 -5.29 -1.57
CA GLY A 47 1.44 -4.84 -1.43
C GLY A 47 0.71 -4.65 -2.73
N LYS A 48 -0.52 -4.15 -2.62
CA LYS A 48 -1.43 -3.88 -3.73
C LYS A 48 -2.07 -2.51 -3.54
N ILE A 49 -2.23 -1.76 -4.62
CA ILE A 49 -3.09 -0.57 -4.65
C ILE A 49 -4.32 -0.92 -5.46
N HIS A 50 -5.50 -0.75 -4.85
CA HIS A 50 -6.79 -0.90 -5.50
C HIS A 50 -7.34 0.49 -5.81
N LEU A 51 -7.51 0.79 -7.09
CA LEU A 51 -8.21 1.97 -7.58
C LEU A 51 -9.60 1.55 -8.04
N ARG A 52 -10.63 1.88 -7.25
CA ARG A 52 -12.02 1.56 -7.58
C ARG A 52 -12.55 2.46 -8.69
N ASN A 53 -13.57 1.98 -9.41
CA ASN A 53 -14.20 2.74 -10.49
C ASN A 53 -14.91 4.02 -10.02
N ASP A 54 -15.23 4.11 -8.72
CA ASP A 54 -15.79 5.30 -8.06
C ASP A 54 -14.70 6.31 -7.62
N GLY A 55 -13.42 5.99 -7.84
CA GLY A 55 -12.28 6.82 -7.48
C GLY A 55 -11.72 6.56 -6.08
N GLU A 56 -12.31 5.67 -5.28
CA GLU A 56 -11.73 5.31 -3.99
C GLU A 56 -10.41 4.54 -4.17
N ILE A 57 -9.41 4.89 -3.35
CA ILE A 57 -8.09 4.27 -3.37
C ILE A 57 -7.89 3.50 -2.08
N PHE A 58 -7.46 2.25 -2.20
CA PHE A 58 -7.05 1.43 -1.07
C PHE A 58 -5.64 0.92 -1.26
N ILE A 59 -4.87 0.90 -0.17
CA ILE A 59 -3.50 0.40 -0.14
C ILE A 59 -3.46 -0.77 0.83
N HIS A 60 -3.07 -1.93 0.32
CA HIS A 60 -2.78 -3.10 1.12
C HIS A 60 -1.28 -3.26 1.26
N VAL A 61 -0.79 -3.27 2.49
CA VAL A 61 0.62 -3.44 2.83
C VAL A 61 0.82 -4.77 3.55
N ILE A 62 1.80 -5.54 3.09
CA ILE A 62 2.24 -6.79 3.71
C ILE A 62 3.72 -6.63 4.08
N SER A 63 3.98 -6.54 5.38
CA SER A 63 5.34 -6.45 5.90
C SER A 63 6.08 -7.78 5.81
N LYS A 64 7.36 -7.73 5.45
CA LYS A 64 8.29 -8.85 5.58
C LYS A 64 8.98 -8.92 6.94
N ILE A 65 8.88 -7.86 7.74
CA ILE A 65 9.45 -7.78 9.08
C ILE A 65 8.46 -8.44 10.05
N PRO A 66 8.90 -9.37 10.93
CA PRO A 66 8.01 -9.95 11.93
C PRO A 66 7.60 -8.93 13.00
N PHE A 67 6.36 -8.46 12.95
CA PHE A 67 5.70 -7.68 14.00
C PHE A 67 4.18 -7.68 13.81
N ASN A 68 3.47 -6.95 14.66
CA ASN A 68 2.02 -6.80 14.58
C ASN A 68 1.64 -5.32 14.44
N TRP A 69 1.04 -4.95 13.30
CA TRP A 69 0.57 -3.59 13.04
C TRP A 69 -0.42 -3.11 14.08
N LYS A 70 -1.29 -3.99 14.59
CA LYS A 70 -2.31 -3.63 15.59
C LYS A 70 -1.71 -2.98 16.83
N ASP A 71 -0.52 -3.42 17.23
CA ASP A 71 0.19 -2.89 18.40
C ASP A 71 0.84 -1.52 18.10
N LYS A 72 0.96 -1.18 16.81
CA LYS A 72 1.68 -0.01 16.28
C LYS A 72 0.79 1.04 15.64
N VAL A 73 -0.49 0.76 15.40
CA VAL A 73 -1.47 1.67 14.79
C VAL A 73 -1.43 3.08 15.39
N LYS A 74 -1.31 3.20 16.72
CA LYS A 74 -1.29 4.50 17.43
C LYS A 74 -0.02 5.31 17.21
N GLU A 75 1.05 4.68 16.75
CA GLU A 75 2.36 5.29 16.48
C GLU A 75 2.48 5.73 15.00
N LEU A 76 1.55 5.28 14.13
CA LEU A 76 1.58 5.58 12.71
C LEU A 76 1.26 7.06 12.47
N LYS A 77 2.11 7.73 11.69
CA LYS A 77 1.90 9.12 11.26
C LYS A 77 1.42 9.17 9.80
N ILE A 78 0.45 8.32 9.49
CA ILE A 78 -0.18 8.27 8.17
C ILE A 78 -1.36 9.25 8.12
N LYS A 79 -1.61 9.81 6.94
CA LYS A 79 -2.71 10.73 6.68
C LYS A 79 -3.97 9.99 6.24
N GLY A 80 -3.82 8.84 5.58
CA GLY A 80 -4.92 7.96 5.23
C GLY A 80 -5.66 7.38 6.42
N GLN A 81 -6.81 6.78 6.14
CA GLN A 81 -7.62 6.10 7.14
C GLN A 81 -7.22 4.62 7.20
N ILE A 82 -6.93 4.13 8.41
CA ILE A 82 -6.70 2.71 8.66
C ILE A 82 -8.05 2.00 8.69
N GLU A 83 -8.26 1.11 7.72
CA GLU A 83 -9.45 0.26 7.65
C GLU A 83 -9.26 -1.02 8.47
N ASP A 84 -8.07 -1.62 8.40
CA ASP A 84 -7.72 -2.81 9.17
C ASP A 84 -6.21 -2.93 9.42
N ALA A 85 -5.84 -3.61 10.50
CA ALA A 85 -4.46 -3.89 10.87
C ALA A 85 -4.38 -5.20 11.67
N ALA A 86 -3.70 -6.21 11.12
CA ALA A 86 -3.57 -7.52 11.74
C ALA A 86 -2.25 -8.20 11.35
N GLY A 87 -1.43 -8.55 12.35
CA GLY A 87 -0.11 -9.15 12.09
C GLY A 87 0.73 -8.24 11.20
N GLY A 88 1.33 -8.79 10.14
CA GLY A 88 2.09 -8.01 9.15
C GLY A 88 1.23 -7.28 8.11
N LEU A 89 -0.10 -7.38 8.19
CA LEU A 89 -1.04 -6.79 7.24
C LEU A 89 -1.57 -5.44 7.72
N LEU A 90 -1.61 -4.46 6.82
CA LEU A 90 -2.20 -3.14 7.03
C LEU A 90 -3.03 -2.78 5.79
N TRP A 91 -4.27 -2.33 6.01
CA TRP A 91 -5.18 -1.87 4.97
C TRP A 91 -5.53 -0.41 5.21
N LEU A 92 -5.30 0.41 4.19
CA LEU A 92 -5.52 1.85 4.22
C LEU A 92 -6.52 2.25 3.15
N ARG A 93 -7.42 3.17 3.48
CA ARG A 93 -8.14 4.01 2.53
C ARG A 93 -7.37 5.31 2.37
N GLU A 94 -7.12 5.71 1.14
CA GLU A 94 -6.18 6.79 0.84
C GLU A 94 -6.73 7.83 -0.12
N GLU A 95 -6.15 9.03 -0.06
CA GLU A 95 -6.30 10.07 -1.09
C GLU A 95 -5.04 10.16 -1.95
N GLU A 96 -5.19 10.43 -3.26
CA GLU A 96 -4.06 10.46 -4.21
C GLU A 96 -2.86 11.28 -3.72
N ASN A 97 -3.13 12.43 -3.09
CA ASN A 97 -2.11 13.39 -2.65
C ASN A 97 -1.26 12.89 -1.47
N ASN A 98 -1.74 11.90 -0.70
CA ASN A 98 -1.07 11.38 0.49
C ASN A 98 -0.22 10.14 0.19
N ILE A 99 -0.50 9.43 -0.91
CA ILE A 99 0.10 8.12 -1.24
C ILE A 99 1.63 8.15 -1.15
N GLU A 100 2.27 9.18 -1.73
CA GLU A 100 3.73 9.28 -1.71
C GLU A 100 4.28 9.36 -0.28
N GLU A 101 3.67 10.20 0.55
CA GLU A 101 4.14 10.47 1.91
C GLU A 101 3.89 9.27 2.84
N ASP A 102 2.69 8.68 2.77
CA ASP A 102 2.30 7.59 3.65
C ASP A 102 3.06 6.30 3.32
N ILE A 103 3.23 5.96 2.03
CA ILE A 103 4.04 4.80 1.63
C ILE A 103 5.51 5.02 1.99
N LYS A 104 6.03 6.23 1.83
CA LYS A 104 7.39 6.56 2.24
C LYS A 104 7.56 6.36 3.76
N TRP A 105 6.63 6.89 4.55
CA TRP A 105 6.67 6.75 6.00
C TRP A 105 6.64 5.28 6.42
N ILE A 106 5.73 4.49 5.85
CA ILE A 106 5.59 3.05 6.14
C ILE A 106 6.88 2.31 5.79
N LYS A 107 7.47 2.58 4.62
CA LYS A 107 8.75 2.00 4.20
C LYS A 107 9.85 2.31 5.20
N GLU A 108 10.04 3.58 5.55
CA GLU A 108 11.07 4.04 6.50
C GLU A 108 10.85 3.44 7.91
N TYR A 109 9.60 3.35 8.35
CA TYR A 109 9.24 2.73 9.62
C TYR A 109 9.64 1.25 9.64
N LEU A 110 9.28 0.48 8.62
CA LEU A 110 9.62 -0.93 8.51
C LEU A 110 11.14 -1.16 8.41
N GLU A 111 11.85 -0.33 7.66
CA GLU A 111 13.32 -0.35 7.62
C GLU A 111 13.95 -0.07 8.98
N SER A 112 13.36 0.83 9.78
CA SER A 112 13.83 1.11 11.14
C SER A 112 13.64 -0.08 12.07
N LEU A 113 12.51 -0.79 11.96
CA LEU A 113 12.24 -2.01 12.72
C LEU A 113 13.20 -3.14 12.31
N ALA A 114 13.46 -3.30 11.01
CA ALA A 114 14.40 -4.29 10.50
C ALA A 114 15.83 -4.09 11.05
N LYS A 115 16.23 -2.84 11.32
CA LYS A 115 17.52 -2.51 11.95
C LYS A 115 17.55 -2.79 13.44
N GLN A 116 16.43 -2.63 14.14
CA GLN A 116 16.32 -2.89 15.59
C GLN A 116 16.27 -4.38 15.93
N ASN A 117 15.78 -5.20 15.01
CA ASN A 117 15.67 -6.65 15.18
C ASN A 117 16.96 -7.42 14.82
N LYS A 118 18.02 -6.72 14.38
CA LYS A 118 19.35 -7.27 14.12
C LYS A 118 20.27 -7.04 15.31
#